data_AF-A0A8S8YIV2-F1
#
_entry.id   AF-A0A8S8YIV2-F1
#
_cell.length_a   1.000
_cell.length_b   1.000
_cell.length_c   1.000
_cell.angle_alpha   90.00
_cell.angle_beta   90.00
_cell.angle_gamma   90.00
#
_symmetry.space_group_name_H-M   'P 1'
#
loop_
_entity.id
_entity.type
_entity.pdbx_description
1 polymer ?
#
loop_
_entity_poly.entity_id
_entity_poly.type
_entity_poly.pdbx_seq_one_letter_code
_entity_poly.pdbx_strand_id
1 'polypeptide(L)' 'MSKLCQKWAIIRPGREKKETIANRIAKATGLAQDDVLATLPSGTCEIIDYGLIG' A
#
# COMPACT_ATOMS: atom_id res chain seq x y z
N MET A 1 18.63 15.29 1.96
CA MET A 1 17.28 15.29 1.35
C MET A 1 16.78 13.87 1.22
N SER A 2 15.73 13.52 1.96
CA SER A 2 15.03 12.24 1.87
C SER A 2 14.45 12.07 0.47
N LYS A 3 15.10 11.23 -0.35
CA LYS A 3 14.59 10.73 -1.63
C LYS A 3 13.40 9.80 -1.34
N LEU A 4 12.24 10.34 -0.99
CA LEU A 4 11.03 9.53 -1.14
C LEU A 4 10.90 9.17 -2.63
N CYS A 5 10.60 7.90 -2.89
CA CYS A 5 10.46 7.35 -4.24
C CYS A 5 9.59 8.27 -5.11
N GLN A 6 9.91 8.34 -6.40
CA GLN A 6 9.17 9.14 -7.41
C GLN A 6 7.66 8.81 -7.48
N LYS A 7 7.24 7.72 -6.85
CA LYS A 7 5.88 7.18 -6.81
C LYS A 7 5.62 6.64 -5.39
N TRP A 8 4.49 7.01 -4.78
CA TRP A 8 4.14 6.60 -3.42
C TRP A 8 2.62 6.46 -3.26
N ALA A 9 2.19 5.76 -2.22
CA ALA A 9 0.78 5.66 -1.85
C ALA A 9 0.67 5.81 -0.33
N ILE A 10 -0.39 6.48 0.12
CA ILE A 10 -0.72 6.57 1.55
C ILE A 10 -1.71 5.49 1.90
N ILE A 11 -1.41 4.75 2.96
CA ILE A 11 -2.35 3.85 3.61
C ILE A 11 -2.97 4.59 4.79
N ARG A 12 -4.30 4.62 4.85
CA ARG A 12 -5.07 5.13 5.99
C ARG A 12 -6.00 4.05 6.53
N PRO A 13 -6.44 4.11 7.79
CA PRO A 13 -7.55 3.28 8.25
C PRO A 13 -8.84 3.69 7.52
N GLY A 14 -9.59 2.72 7.00
CA GLY A 14 -10.73 2.95 6.11
C GLY A 14 -11.74 1.81 6.12
N ARG A 15 -12.36 1.51 4.97
CA ARG A 15 -13.34 0.41 4.80
C ARG A 15 -12.86 -0.78 3.95
N GLU A 16 -11.76 -0.65 3.21
CA GLU A 16 -11.24 -1.76 2.40
C GLU A 16 -10.43 -2.74 3.25
N LYS A 17 -10.42 -4.03 2.91
CA LYS A 17 -9.60 -5.01 3.63
C LYS A 17 -8.12 -4.73 3.37
N LYS A 18 -7.31 -4.79 4.43
CA LYS A 18 -5.84 -4.65 4.31
C LYS A 18 -5.23 -5.62 3.30
N GLU A 19 -5.77 -6.84 3.17
CA GLU A 19 -5.34 -7.83 2.17
C GLU A 19 -5.55 -7.34 0.73
N THR A 20 -6.69 -6.73 0.42
CA THR A 20 -6.99 -6.20 -0.92
C THR A 20 -6.00 -5.08 -1.28
N ILE A 21 -5.70 -4.21 -0.32
CA ILE A 21 -4.73 -3.12 -0.50
C ILE A 21 -3.31 -3.66 -0.66
N ALA A 22 -2.91 -4.62 0.19
CA ALA A 22 -1.62 -5.26 0.08
C ALA A 22 -1.42 -5.94 -1.28
N ASN A 23 -2.44 -6.63 -1.81
CA ASN A 23 -2.37 -7.25 -3.14
C ASN A 23 -2.19 -6.21 -4.26
N ARG A 24 -2.93 -5.09 -4.20
CA ARG A 24 -2.78 -3.99 -5.17
C ARG A 24 -1.38 -3.38 -5.13
N ILE A 25 -0.86 -3.06 -3.95
CA ILE A 25 0.49 -2.52 -3.78
C ILE A 25 1.54 -3.53 -4.26
N ALA A 26 1.39 -4.81 -3.87
CA ALA A 26 2.29 -5.89 -4.27
C ALA A 26 2.39 -6.03 -5.79
N LYS A 27 1.24 -6.02 -6.48
CA LYS A 27 1.20 -6.06 -7.96
C LYS A 27 1.88 -4.86 -8.60
N ALA A 28 1.72 -3.68 -8.02
CA ALA A 28 2.26 -2.46 -8.59
C ALA A 28 3.75 -2.24 -8.35
N THR A 29 4.22 -2.64 -7.17
CA THR A 29 5.61 -2.44 -6.72
C THR A 29 6.49 -3.66 -6.99
N GLY A 30 5.89 -4.81 -7.25
CA GLY A 30 6.59 -6.10 -7.31
C GLY A 30 6.99 -6.66 -5.94
N LEU A 31 6.56 -6.03 -4.83
CA LEU A 31 6.79 -6.53 -3.48
C LEU A 31 5.88 -7.72 -3.17
N ALA A 32 6.27 -8.54 -2.20
CA ALA A 32 5.40 -9.61 -1.73
C ALA A 32 4.19 -9.03 -0.98
N GLN A 33 3.00 -9.56 -1.26
CA GLN A 33 1.78 -9.14 -0.57
C GLN A 33 1.89 -9.31 0.95
N ASP A 34 2.53 -10.37 1.42
CA ASP A 34 2.68 -10.64 2.85
C ASP A 34 3.55 -9.60 3.54
N ASP A 35 4.67 -9.20 2.90
CA ASP A 35 5.54 -8.13 3.41
C ASP A 35 4.79 -6.80 3.50
N VAL A 36 4.03 -6.45 2.46
CA VAL A 36 3.20 -5.24 2.48
C VAL A 36 2.15 -5.36 3.58
N LEU A 37 1.44 -6.49 3.67
CA LEU A 37 0.38 -6.73 4.65
C LEU A 37 0.88 -6.64 6.09
N ALA A 38 2.10 -7.11 6.35
CA ALA A 38 2.74 -7.05 7.65
C ALA A 38 3.07 -5.61 8.07
N THR A 39 3.30 -4.71 7.12
CA THR A 39 3.50 -3.27 7.39
C THR A 39 2.20 -2.48 7.57
N LEU A 40 1.05 -3.06 7.15
CA LEU A 40 -0.25 -2.40 7.26
C LEU A 40 -0.82 -2.53 8.69
N PRO A 41 -1.43 -1.47 9.23
CA PRO A 41 -2.09 -1.53 10.52
C PRO A 41 -3.22 -2.56 10.50
N SER A 42 -3.40 -3.25 11.62
CA SER A 42 -4.45 -4.27 11.81
C SER A 42 -5.85 -3.63 11.71
N GLY A 43 -6.54 -3.85 10.60
CA GLY A 43 -7.91 -3.38 10.40
C GLY A 43 -8.30 -3.25 8.93
N THR A 44 -9.37 -2.50 8.68
CA THR A 44 -9.67 -2.01 7.34
C THR A 44 -8.81 -0.79 7.02
N CYS A 45 -8.23 -0.79 5.84
CA CYS A 45 -7.38 0.27 5.33
C CYS A 45 -8.02 0.90 4.08
N GLU A 46 -7.47 2.01 3.64
CA GLU A 46 -7.78 2.71 2.41
C GLU A 46 -6.44 3.11 1.78
N ILE A 47 -6.36 2.98 0.46
CA ILE A 47 -5.16 3.35 -0.29
C ILE A 47 -5.40 4.61 -1.11
N ILE A 48 -4.55 5.61 -0.90
CA ILE A 48 -4.51 6.83 -1.68
C ILE A 48 -3.30 6.73 -2.58
N ASP A 49 -3.53 6.48 -3.86
CA ASP A 49 -2.48 6.37 -4.87
C ASP A 49 -1.95 7.75 -5.28
N TYR A 50 -0.62 7.88 -5.32
CA TYR A 50 0.08 9.04 -5.88
C TYR A 50 1.07 8.56 -6.95
N GLY A 51 0.60 7.66 -7.83
CA GLY A 51 1.36 7.09 -8.93
C GLY A 51 2.15 5.83 -8.59
N LEU A 52 1.92 5.22 -7.43
CA LEU A 52 2.55 3.94 -7.04
C LEU A 52 1.91 2.76 -7.77
N ILE A 53 0.58 2.77 -7.89
CA ILE A 53 -0.24 1.67 -8.41
C ILE A 53 -0.53 1.80 -9.90
N GLY A 54 -0.46 3.02 -10.44
CA GLY A 54 -0.61 3.28 -11.87
C GLY A 54 -2.00 3.72 -12.24
#